data_AF-A0A9Q6N2C6-F1
#
_entry.id   AF-A0A9Q6N2C6-F1
#
_cell.length_a   1.000
_cell.length_b   1.000
_cell.length_c   1.000
_cell.angle_alpha   90.00
_cell.angle_beta   90.00
_cell.angle_gamma   90.00
#
_symmetry.space_group_name_H-M   'P 1'
#
loop_
_entity.id
_entity.type
_entity.pdbx_description
1 polymer ?
#
loop_
_entity_poly.entity_id
_entity_poly.type
_entity_poly.pdbx_seq_one_letter_code
_entity_poly.pdbx_strand_id
1 'polypeptide(L)' 'MPVIPMEVEMQQPEEYREYFRQRLQHYRNAALQFPRNTDLVYQKEDK' A
#
# COMPACT_ATOMS: atom_id res chain seq x y z
N MET A 1 -2.35 4.68 -9.57
CA MET A 1 -3.33 5.37 -8.69
C MET A 1 -2.62 5.76 -7.41
N PRO A 2 -2.52 7.07 -7.07
CA PRO A 2 -2.00 7.49 -5.77
C PRO A 2 -3.08 7.29 -4.69
N VAL A 3 -2.69 6.72 -3.55
CA VAL A 3 -3.55 6.57 -2.36
C VAL A 3 -2.98 7.46 -1.26
N ILE A 4 -3.82 8.23 -0.56
CA ILE A 4 -3.42 9.09 0.56
C ILE A 4 -3.68 8.32 1.87
N PRO A 5 -2.63 7.85 2.59
CA PRO A 5 -2.80 6.98 3.75
C PRO A 5 -3.58 7.64 4.90
N MET A 6 -3.45 8.97 5.04
CA MET A 6 -4.13 9.75 6.08
C MET A 6 -5.66 9.79 5.88
N GLU A 7 -6.11 9.93 4.64
CA GLU A 7 -7.55 9.91 4.32
C GLU A 7 -8.16 8.53 4.59
N VAL A 8 -7.41 7.47 4.27
CA VAL A 8 -7.82 6.09 4.55
C VAL A 8 -7.90 5.84 6.06
N GLU A 9 -6.96 6.36 6.85
CA GLU A 9 -6.98 6.23 8.31
C GLU A 9 -8.18 6.95 8.95
N MET A 10 -8.59 8.11 8.40
CA MET A 10 -9.76 8.84 8.87
C MET A 10 -11.09 8.12 8.55
N GLN A 11 -11.13 7.34 7.46
CA GLN A 11 -12.30 6.55 7.08
C GLN A 11 -12.42 5.22 7.83
N GLN A 12 -11.36 4.76 8.50
CA GLN A 12 -11.39 3.52 9.28
C GLN A 12 -12.20 3.68 10.57
N PRO A 13 -12.98 2.65 10.97
CA PRO A 13 -13.62 2.62 12.28
C PRO A 13 -12.57 2.72 13.40
N GLU A 14 -12.89 3.45 14.48
CA GLU A 14 -11.91 3.76 15.53
C GLU A 14 -11.34 2.51 16.21
N GLU A 15 -12.17 1.50 16.39
CA GLU A 15 -11.83 0.18 16.95
C GLU A 15 -10.72 -0.54 16.16
N TYR A 16 -10.58 -0.23 14.87
CA TYR A 16 -9.59 -0.87 13.98
C TYR A 16 -8.41 0.03 13.64
N ARG A 17 -8.31 1.26 14.18
CA ARG A 17 -7.18 2.16 13.88
C ARG A 17 -5.84 1.56 14.28
N GLU A 18 -5.76 0.92 15.43
CA GLU A 18 -4.53 0.28 15.89
C GLU A 18 -4.15 -0.91 15.02
N TYR A 19 -5.13 -1.74 14.66
CA TYR A 19 -4.95 -2.84 13.72
C TYR A 19 -4.46 -2.34 12.34
N PHE A 20 -5.06 -1.26 11.84
CA PHE A 20 -4.67 -0.63 10.58
C PHE A 20 -3.21 -0.18 10.58
N ARG A 21 -2.75 0.48 11.65
CA ARG A 21 -1.35 0.92 11.81
C ARG A 21 -0.37 -0.25 11.79
N GLN A 22 -0.68 -1.33 12.52
CA GLN A 22 0.15 -2.54 12.54
C GLN A 22 0.23 -3.19 11.16
N ARG A 23 -0.90 -3.32 10.45
CA ARG A 23 -0.93 -3.86 9.08
C ARG A 23 -0.22 -2.96 8.09
N LEU A 24 -0.32 -1.63 8.22
CA LEU A 24 0.34 -0.67 7.34
C LEU A 24 1.87 -0.81 7.43
N GLN A 25 2.43 -0.94 8.64
CA GLN A 25 3.86 -1.19 8.81
C GLN A 25 4.28 -2.54 8.22
N HIS A 26 3.51 -3.61 8.49
CA HIS A 26 3.78 -4.94 7.94
C HIS A 26 3.82 -4.92 6.41
N TYR A 27 2.83 -4.32 5.77
CA TYR A 27 2.77 -4.26 4.31
C TYR A 27 3.78 -3.30 3.70
N ARG A 28 4.23 -2.25 4.39
CA ARG A 28 5.38 -1.44 3.94
C ARG A 28 6.64 -2.28 3.82
N ASN A 29 6.89 -3.15 4.79
CA ASN A 29 8.05 -4.05 4.77
C ASN A 29 7.87 -5.14 3.69
N ALA A 30 6.67 -5.70 3.55
CA ALA A 30 6.38 -6.68 2.51
C ALA A 30 6.50 -6.09 1.10
N ALA A 31 6.09 -4.83 0.90
CA ALA A 31 6.16 -4.11 -0.37
C ALA A 31 7.59 -4.05 -0.94
N LEU A 32 8.62 -4.06 -0.09
CA LEU A 32 10.02 -4.09 -0.51
C LEU A 32 10.41 -5.39 -1.23
N GLN A 33 9.66 -6.47 -1.04
CA GLN A 33 9.87 -7.76 -1.70
C GLN A 33 9.21 -7.82 -3.09
N PHE A 34 8.37 -6.84 -3.43
CA PHE A 34 7.66 -6.80 -4.70
C PHE A 34 8.35 -5.84 -5.68
N PRO A 35 8.23 -6.09 -7.00
CA PRO A 35 8.77 -5.18 -7.98
C PRO A 35 8.10 -3.82 -7.84
N ARG A 36 8.89 -2.76 -8.01
CA ARG A 36 8.37 -1.40 -8.08
C ARG A 36 7.62 -1.21 -9.39
N ASN A 37 6.75 -0.21 -9.43
CA ASN A 37 6.00 0.12 -10.65
C ASN A 37 6.92 0.49 -11.83
N THR A 38 8.16 0.89 -11.56
CA THR A 38 9.21 1.18 -12.55
C THR A 38 9.92 -0.06 -13.09
N ASP A 39 9.69 -1.24 -12.49
CA ASP A 39 10.40 -2.44 -12.86
C ASP A 39 9.78 -3.07 -14.12
N LEU A 40 10.63 -3.64 -14.97
CA LEU A 40 10.27 -4.21 -16.27
C LEU A 40 9.17 -5.29 -16.18
N VAL A 41 9.03 -5.94 -15.02
CA VAL A 41 7.99 -6.93 -14.72
C VAL A 41 6.58 -6.38 -14.94
N TYR A 42 6.37 -5.07 -14.74
CA TYR A 42 5.08 -4.41 -14.90
C TYR A 42 4.99 -3.50 -16.13
N GLN A 43 6.04 -3.41 -16.95
CA GLN A 43 5.92 -2.83 -18.28
C GLN A 43 5.09 -3.77 -19.15
N LYS A 44 3.82 -3.40 -19.34
CA LYS A 44 2.99 -4.02 -20.35
C LYS A 44 3.54 -3.56 -21.70
N GLU A 45 3.88 -4.50 -22.57
CA GLU A 45 4.14 -4.17 -23.97
C GLU A 45 2.86 -3.54 -24.53
N ASP A 46 2.91 -2.25 -24.86
CA ASP A 46 1.84 -1.58 -25.58
C ASP A 46 1.69 -2.28 -26.94
N LYS A 47 0.54 -2.94 -27.14
CA LYS A 47 0.21 -3.68 -28.36
C LYS A 47 -0.88 -2.96 -29.13
#